data_AF-A0A4R1MU02-F1
#
_entry.id   AF-A0A4R1MU02-F1
#
_cell.length_a   1.000
_cell.length_b   1.000
_cell.length_c   1.000
_cell.angle_alpha   90.00
_cell.angle_beta   90.00
_cell.angle_gamma   90.00
#
_symmetry.space_group_name_H-M   'P 1'
#
loop_
_entity.id
_entity.type
_entity.pdbx_description
1 polymer ?
#
loop_
_entity_poly.entity_id
_entity_poly.type
_entity_poly.pdbx_seq_one_letter_code
_entity_poly.pdbx_strand_id
1 'polypeptide(L)'
;MMVRKMIGRAPGSLGNSPARTDAVYGDVWFFVPRGTKLFANEPHPYREDDSFPAIATLHPQAPLVPAGTSRDLVIRMHYEKDCTLTTYQQNMDLSWSVSGAMPAESEAEYNLFSRATALSRRYTDSSLASITAGIALPSPSAIFEMIRFGRCIDDQLASGARFNHWRKVNTPDGDGWINLSKAGVRVYSDADFPEWAGWSFVNDDPTPDSLCDSPTVRHWLDVNHSGHVSHADAVGALGVDAIRQRLARAVCKFPSEWSRSGLEARYHWLKSPHEALSSPLSEADFGKLMDHARDLAFWEDISDPDLPHANEVWHFPPTAFIRQFRTCGWFSASEFRQLLPQQVLREGPHHAVYYENVAMSGARQDVMAIHRVPLNKTLRKYKINSPQRIAVLFGNSLQETTWLSSLHEDNHNMWYYPWDGRGFLQLTHPNNYFDYWDFKGRRNQISQETRNTVLHAHAMADAHRPQAQQYNADGVNGATPIVTRWRDDVGDNGAFSRDPISPADSAGFYWSKMSMAQYADRDIRLERREVSATPPPNPHHPANNATPVTKIYYHSENFRDASAAVNLPAAVGHPNHPFNGYVARCVGFGQALAVVSEHFFPDAHGALLVFPDGYQPRRD
;
A
#
# COMPACT_ATOMS: atom_id res chain seq x y z
N MET A 1 -16.54 -11.43 -18.36
CA MET A 1 -16.88 -10.62 -17.16
C MET A 1 -15.70 -10.42 -16.21
N MET A 2 -14.82 -11.41 -16.04
CA MET A 2 -13.68 -11.40 -15.12
C MET A 2 -12.67 -10.25 -15.33
N VAL A 3 -12.19 -10.02 -16.56
CA VAL A 3 -11.23 -8.93 -16.84
C VAL A 3 -11.82 -7.56 -16.48
N ARG A 4 -13.10 -7.34 -16.76
CA ARG A 4 -13.79 -6.08 -16.42
C ARG A 4 -13.81 -5.83 -14.91
N LYS A 5 -14.04 -6.87 -14.10
CA LYS A 5 -13.94 -6.77 -12.63
C LYS A 5 -12.50 -6.46 -12.21
N MET A 6 -11.53 -7.10 -12.88
CA MET A 6 -10.12 -6.98 -12.55
C MET A 6 -9.55 -5.58 -12.81
N ILE A 7 -9.88 -4.97 -13.96
CA ILE A 7 -9.37 -3.65 -14.35
C ILE A 7 -10.35 -2.50 -14.06
N GLY A 8 -11.57 -2.81 -13.60
CA GLY A 8 -12.61 -1.83 -13.25
C GLY A 8 -13.38 -1.24 -14.44
N ARG A 9 -13.09 -1.66 -15.67
CA ARG A 9 -13.65 -1.10 -16.92
C ARG A 9 -13.67 -2.11 -18.06
N ALA A 10 -14.29 -1.75 -19.18
CA ALA A 10 -14.14 -2.54 -20.40
C ALA A 10 -12.67 -2.50 -20.89
N PRO A 11 -12.12 -3.63 -21.37
CA PRO A 11 -10.80 -3.65 -22.01
C PRO A 11 -10.70 -2.66 -23.18
N GLY A 12 -9.57 -1.98 -23.30
CA GLY A 12 -9.30 -0.96 -24.33
C GLY A 12 -8.43 0.18 -23.79
N SER A 13 -8.32 1.28 -24.53
CA SER A 13 -7.72 2.54 -24.04
C SER A 13 -8.53 3.09 -22.87
N LEU A 14 -7.86 3.75 -21.91
CA LEU A 14 -8.55 4.43 -20.81
C LEU A 14 -9.51 5.51 -21.32
N GLY A 15 -9.15 6.23 -22.39
CA GLY A 15 -10.01 7.30 -22.93
C GLY A 15 -10.38 8.31 -21.83
N ASN A 16 -11.67 8.49 -21.57
CA ASN A 16 -12.24 9.31 -20.48
C ASN A 16 -12.81 8.47 -19.32
N SER A 17 -12.44 7.18 -19.23
CA SER A 17 -12.94 6.28 -18.19
C SER A 17 -12.60 6.82 -16.80
N PRO A 18 -13.55 6.82 -15.84
CA PRO A 18 -13.26 7.15 -14.46
C PRO A 18 -12.19 6.23 -13.88
N ALA A 19 -11.31 6.79 -13.07
CA ALA A 19 -10.35 5.98 -12.31
C ALA A 19 -11.08 5.15 -11.24
N ARG A 20 -10.52 4.00 -10.91
CA ARG A 20 -11.05 3.10 -9.88
C ARG A 20 -11.12 3.78 -8.53
N THR A 21 -12.20 3.57 -7.79
CA THR A 21 -12.34 4.03 -6.39
C THR A 21 -12.17 2.90 -5.38
N ASP A 22 -12.24 1.65 -5.85
CA ASP A 22 -12.14 0.42 -5.09
C ASP A 22 -10.70 -0.12 -4.99
N ALA A 23 -9.81 0.27 -5.91
CA ALA A 23 -8.41 -0.15 -5.93
C ALA A 23 -7.45 1.00 -6.26
N VAL A 24 -6.35 1.05 -5.51
CA VAL A 24 -5.21 1.96 -5.72
C VAL A 24 -3.95 1.23 -5.26
N TYR A 25 -2.98 1.06 -6.15
CA TYR A 25 -1.66 0.49 -5.86
C TYR A 25 -0.66 0.91 -6.95
N GLY A 26 0.63 0.67 -6.69
CA GLY A 26 1.71 1.02 -7.63
C GLY A 26 1.88 2.53 -7.78
N ASP A 27 2.23 2.95 -8.99
CA ASP A 27 2.43 4.36 -9.33
C ASP A 27 1.12 5.12 -9.46
N VAL A 28 1.17 6.43 -9.23
CA VAL A 28 0.05 7.35 -9.43
C VAL A 28 0.27 8.11 -10.73
N TRP A 29 -0.78 8.21 -11.54
CA TRP A 29 -0.71 8.79 -12.87
C TRP A 29 -1.72 9.92 -13.02
N PHE A 30 -1.27 11.06 -13.52
CA PHE A 30 -2.10 12.24 -13.73
C PHE A 30 -2.21 12.49 -15.22
N PHE A 31 -3.40 12.31 -15.80
CA PHE A 31 -3.68 12.85 -17.13
C PHE A 31 -3.98 14.33 -16.98
N VAL A 32 -3.10 15.17 -17.53
CA VAL A 32 -3.18 16.63 -17.47
C VAL A 32 -3.58 17.18 -18.83
N PRO A 33 -4.72 17.87 -18.95
CA PRO A 33 -5.17 18.40 -20.22
C PRO A 33 -4.29 19.57 -20.69
N ARG A 34 -4.25 19.77 -22.01
CA ARG A 34 -3.68 20.96 -22.65
C ARG A 34 -4.23 22.25 -22.04
N GLY A 35 -3.38 23.29 -21.99
CA GLY A 35 -3.73 24.59 -21.43
C GLY A 35 -3.56 24.68 -19.91
N THR A 36 -3.05 23.64 -19.25
CA THR A 36 -2.76 23.68 -17.81
C THR A 36 -1.58 24.63 -17.55
N LYS A 37 -1.69 25.49 -16.54
CA LYS A 37 -0.71 26.55 -16.26
C LYS A 37 0.49 26.04 -15.48
N LEU A 38 1.66 26.62 -15.79
CA LEU A 38 2.93 26.38 -15.13
C LEU A 38 3.37 27.66 -14.40
N PHE A 39 3.94 27.53 -13.20
CA PHE A 39 4.40 28.66 -12.37
C PHE A 39 5.86 28.50 -11.92
N ALA A 40 6.57 29.62 -11.74
CA ALA A 40 7.97 29.62 -11.31
C ALA A 40 8.15 29.10 -9.87
N ASN A 41 7.25 29.51 -8.96
CA ASN A 41 7.28 29.16 -7.54
C ASN A 41 6.05 28.34 -7.18
N GLU A 42 6.15 27.54 -6.11
CA GLU A 42 5.01 26.80 -5.58
C GLU A 42 3.90 27.77 -5.15
N PRO A 43 2.71 27.74 -5.78
CA PRO A 43 1.59 28.53 -5.31
C PRO A 43 1.07 28.02 -3.97
N HIS A 44 0.45 28.91 -3.20
CA HIS A 44 -0.24 28.50 -1.98
C HIS A 44 -1.33 27.46 -2.31
N PRO A 45 -1.49 26.36 -1.55
CA PRO A 45 -2.43 25.26 -1.88
C PRO A 45 -3.90 25.68 -1.95
N TYR A 46 -4.28 26.82 -1.37
CA TYR A 46 -5.62 27.41 -1.55
C TYR A 46 -5.87 27.92 -2.99
N ARG A 47 -4.82 28.31 -3.73
CA ARG A 47 -4.93 28.89 -5.07
C ARG A 47 -4.96 27.80 -6.14
N GLU A 48 -5.86 27.96 -7.10
CA GLU A 48 -6.04 27.02 -8.21
C GLU A 48 -5.15 27.33 -9.41
N ASP A 49 -5.06 28.61 -9.80
CA ASP A 49 -4.17 29.15 -10.85
C ASP A 49 -4.05 30.70 -10.79
N ASP A 50 -3.66 31.31 -11.91
CA ASP A 50 -3.54 32.76 -12.13
C ASP A 50 -4.88 33.49 -12.24
N SER A 51 -5.96 32.79 -12.62
CA SER A 51 -7.31 33.37 -12.71
C SER A 51 -7.97 33.56 -11.34
N PHE A 52 -7.50 32.84 -10.32
CA PHE A 52 -8.05 32.96 -8.97
C PHE A 52 -7.79 34.36 -8.40
N PRO A 53 -8.79 35.08 -7.86
CA PRO A 53 -8.60 36.45 -7.40
C PRO A 53 -7.61 36.55 -6.22
N ALA A 54 -7.13 37.76 -5.95
CA ALA A 54 -6.37 38.02 -4.73
C ALA A 54 -7.27 37.82 -3.50
N ILE A 55 -6.74 37.21 -2.45
CA ILE A 55 -7.47 36.97 -1.20
C ILE A 55 -6.51 37.09 -0.01
N ALA A 56 -6.90 37.88 1.00
CA ALA A 56 -6.01 38.25 2.10
C ALA A 56 -4.65 38.75 1.56
N THR A 57 -3.53 38.07 1.87
CA THR A 57 -2.19 38.41 1.35
C THR A 57 -1.76 37.56 0.15
N LEU A 58 -2.63 36.66 -0.32
CA LEU A 58 -2.34 35.77 -1.44
C LEU A 58 -2.66 36.45 -2.77
N HIS A 59 -1.62 36.76 -3.55
CA HIS A 59 -1.75 37.38 -4.86
C HIS A 59 -1.58 36.35 -6.01
N PRO A 60 -2.19 36.60 -7.18
CA PRO A 60 -1.91 35.83 -8.39
C PRO A 60 -0.44 35.90 -8.79
N GLN A 61 0.07 34.79 -9.34
CA GLN A 61 1.38 34.73 -9.97
C GLN A 61 1.19 34.66 -11.48
N ALA A 62 2.07 35.28 -12.26
CA ALA A 62 2.03 35.14 -13.71
C ALA A 62 2.43 33.70 -14.10
N PRO A 63 1.70 33.06 -15.03
CA PRO A 63 2.13 31.76 -15.54
C PRO A 63 3.39 31.91 -16.40
N LEU A 64 4.27 30.92 -16.36
CA LEU A 64 5.47 30.83 -17.20
C LEU A 64 5.11 30.77 -18.69
N VAL A 65 3.99 30.11 -19.01
CA VAL A 65 3.43 30.00 -20.35
C VAL A 65 1.99 30.53 -20.32
N PRO A 66 1.71 31.72 -20.91
CA PRO A 66 0.38 32.32 -20.85
C PRO A 66 -0.74 31.45 -21.39
N ALA A 67 -0.49 30.64 -22.42
CA ALA A 67 -1.49 29.69 -22.94
C ALA A 67 -1.64 28.43 -22.06
N GLY A 68 -0.65 28.12 -21.22
CA GLY A 68 -0.49 26.81 -20.57
C GLY A 68 0.17 25.78 -21.49
N THR A 69 0.15 24.52 -21.08
CA THR A 69 0.73 23.40 -21.84
C THR A 69 0.15 23.31 -23.26
N SER A 70 1.00 23.02 -24.26
CA SER A 70 0.59 22.97 -25.68
C SER A 70 -0.20 21.72 -26.03
N ARG A 71 -0.13 20.69 -25.18
CA ARG A 71 -0.68 19.35 -25.40
C ARG A 71 -1.14 18.69 -24.10
N ASP A 72 -1.89 17.61 -24.25
CA ASP A 72 -2.20 16.71 -23.14
C ASP A 72 -0.93 15.98 -22.71
N LEU A 73 -0.76 15.82 -21.40
CA LEU A 73 0.41 15.18 -20.79
C LEU A 73 -0.06 14.10 -19.82
N VAL A 74 0.81 13.12 -19.59
CA VAL A 74 0.66 12.21 -18.46
C VAL A 74 1.83 12.40 -17.52
N ILE A 75 1.58 12.62 -16.23
CA ILE A 75 2.62 12.74 -15.22
C ILE A 75 2.55 11.52 -14.32
N ARG A 76 3.63 10.77 -14.24
CA ARG A 76 3.83 9.70 -13.27
C ARG A 76 4.41 10.26 -11.99
N MET A 77 3.79 9.96 -10.86
CA MET A 77 4.35 10.16 -9.53
C MET A 77 4.71 8.80 -8.96
N HIS A 78 6.00 8.52 -8.92
CA HIS A 78 6.57 7.31 -8.37
C HIS A 78 7.20 7.61 -7.02
N TYR A 79 6.79 6.87 -6.01
CA TYR A 79 7.43 6.90 -4.71
C TYR A 79 8.30 5.64 -4.57
N GLU A 80 9.53 5.77 -4.08
CA GLU A 80 10.36 4.65 -3.61
C GLU A 80 11.42 5.20 -2.64
N LYS A 81 10.98 5.51 -1.42
CA LYS A 81 11.67 6.34 -0.40
C LYS A 81 11.75 7.82 -0.80
N ASP A 82 12.20 8.06 -2.02
CA ASP A 82 12.14 9.35 -2.70
C ASP A 82 10.82 9.50 -3.48
N CYS A 83 10.61 10.66 -4.11
CA CYS A 83 9.51 10.86 -5.07
C CYS A 83 10.04 11.39 -6.41
N THR A 84 9.74 10.69 -7.49
CA THR A 84 10.13 11.08 -8.85
C THR A 84 8.90 11.39 -9.69
N LEU A 85 8.93 12.54 -10.37
CA LEU A 85 7.89 13.00 -11.29
C LEU A 85 8.42 12.85 -12.73
N THR A 86 7.76 12.01 -13.53
CA THR A 86 8.12 11.76 -14.94
C THR A 86 6.96 12.15 -15.84
N THR A 87 7.21 13.04 -16.79
CA THR A 87 6.22 13.50 -17.78
C THR A 87 6.32 12.67 -19.04
N TYR A 88 5.17 12.24 -19.53
CA TYR A 88 4.99 11.46 -20.75
C TYR A 88 4.14 12.27 -21.74
N GLN A 89 4.42 12.07 -23.02
CA GLN A 89 3.61 12.57 -24.13
C GLN A 89 3.18 11.42 -25.03
N GLN A 90 2.05 11.59 -25.70
CA GLN A 90 1.59 10.65 -26.70
C GLN A 90 2.27 10.93 -28.05
N ASN A 91 2.78 9.87 -28.67
CA ASN A 91 3.39 9.89 -29.99
C ASN A 91 2.32 9.74 -31.09
N MET A 92 2.71 9.94 -32.36
CA MET A 92 1.79 9.82 -33.50
C MET A 92 1.23 8.40 -33.68
N ASP A 93 1.99 7.38 -33.28
CA ASP A 93 1.59 5.95 -33.32
C ASP A 93 0.78 5.54 -32.07
N LEU A 94 0.28 6.51 -31.30
CA LEU A 94 -0.47 6.38 -30.05
C LEU A 94 0.32 5.77 -28.88
N SER A 95 1.62 5.46 -29.05
CA SER A 95 2.48 5.05 -27.95
C SER A 95 2.81 6.23 -27.04
N TRP A 96 3.31 5.93 -25.83
CA TRP A 96 3.69 6.93 -24.85
C TRP A 96 5.20 6.93 -24.65
N SER A 97 5.83 8.10 -24.69
CA SER A 97 7.25 8.28 -24.45
C SER A 97 7.50 9.33 -23.37
N VAL A 98 8.62 9.17 -22.64
CA VAL A 98 9.07 10.16 -21.65
C VAL A 98 9.48 11.43 -22.39
N SER A 99 8.89 12.56 -22.02
CA SER A 99 9.23 13.88 -22.53
C SER A 99 9.98 14.75 -21.53
N GLY A 100 9.95 14.37 -20.25
CA GLY A 100 10.61 15.09 -19.17
C GLY A 100 10.66 14.32 -17.87
N ALA A 101 11.65 14.63 -17.03
CA ALA A 101 11.75 14.07 -15.69
C ALA A 101 12.35 15.09 -14.72
N MET A 102 11.77 15.19 -13.53
CA MET A 102 12.37 15.94 -12.43
C MET A 102 13.41 15.09 -11.71
N PRO A 103 14.46 15.71 -11.13
CA PRO A 103 15.28 15.05 -10.12
C PRO A 103 14.42 14.49 -8.98
N ALA A 104 14.85 13.38 -8.39
CA ALA A 104 14.15 12.78 -7.27
C ALA A 104 14.08 13.75 -6.07
N GLU A 105 12.88 13.89 -5.50
CA GLU A 105 12.68 14.56 -4.21
C GLU A 105 13.13 13.58 -3.11
N SER A 106 14.34 13.81 -2.61
CA SER A 106 14.98 12.96 -1.59
C SER A 106 14.10 12.82 -0.36
N GLU A 107 13.96 11.59 0.15
CA GLU A 107 13.24 11.26 1.38
C GLU A 107 11.77 11.70 1.40
N ALA A 108 11.17 11.96 0.24
CA ALA A 108 9.81 12.48 0.14
C ALA A 108 8.77 11.59 0.84
N GLU A 109 8.97 10.26 0.85
CA GLU A 109 8.08 9.37 1.59
C GLU A 109 8.18 9.55 3.10
N TYR A 110 9.40 9.66 3.62
CA TYR A 110 9.66 9.82 5.06
C TYR A 110 9.15 11.17 5.57
N ASN A 111 9.24 12.20 4.72
CA ASN A 111 8.82 13.55 5.02
C ASN A 111 7.35 13.83 4.67
N LEU A 112 6.58 12.84 4.20
CA LEU A 112 5.22 13.08 3.72
C LEU A 112 4.29 13.57 4.83
N PHE A 113 4.43 13.03 6.04
CA PHE A 113 3.67 13.45 7.21
C PHE A 113 3.96 14.92 7.57
N SER A 114 5.23 15.27 7.70
CA SER A 114 5.65 16.64 8.03
C SER A 114 5.23 17.63 6.94
N ARG A 115 5.33 17.22 5.66
CA ARG A 115 4.86 18.00 4.51
C ARG A 115 3.35 18.26 4.56
N ALA A 116 2.54 17.24 4.81
CA ALA A 116 1.09 17.37 4.90
C ALA A 116 0.67 18.29 6.06
N THR A 117 1.30 18.13 7.23
CA THR A 117 1.06 19.02 8.38
C THR A 117 1.51 20.46 8.09
N ALA A 118 2.65 20.66 7.45
CA ALA A 118 3.14 22.00 7.07
C ALA A 118 2.19 22.69 6.08
N LEU A 119 1.69 21.96 5.08
CA LEU A 119 0.71 22.47 4.12
C LEU A 119 -0.62 22.84 4.80
N SER A 120 -1.10 22.02 5.74
CA SER A 120 -2.30 22.34 6.53
C SER A 120 -2.11 23.63 7.34
N ARG A 121 -0.94 23.81 7.98
CA ARG A 121 -0.62 25.01 8.77
C ARG A 121 -0.58 26.30 7.94
N ARG A 122 -0.30 26.23 6.64
CA ARG A 122 -0.33 27.42 5.75
C ARG A 122 -1.71 28.09 5.70
N TYR A 123 -2.77 27.36 6.00
CA TYR A 123 -4.12 27.95 6.06
C TYR A 123 -4.38 28.75 7.33
N THR A 124 -3.59 28.49 8.37
CA THR A 124 -3.69 29.15 9.69
C THR A 124 -2.52 30.10 9.94
N ASP A 125 -1.60 30.24 9.00
CA ASP A 125 -0.51 31.20 9.08
C ASP A 125 -1.02 32.63 8.75
N SER A 126 -0.12 33.62 8.83
CA SER A 126 -0.46 35.02 8.57
C SER A 126 -1.10 35.26 7.20
N SER A 127 -0.88 34.38 6.21
CA SER A 127 -1.36 34.62 4.85
C SER A 127 -2.87 34.51 4.70
N LEU A 128 -3.52 33.66 5.51
CA LEU A 128 -4.96 33.46 5.53
C LEU A 128 -5.60 33.68 6.92
N ALA A 129 -4.81 34.00 7.95
CA ALA A 129 -5.27 34.18 9.34
C ALA A 129 -6.50 35.08 9.47
N SER A 130 -6.55 36.19 8.74
CA SER A 130 -7.64 37.19 8.84
C SER A 130 -9.01 36.67 8.38
N ILE A 131 -9.05 35.57 7.64
CA ILE A 131 -10.27 34.99 7.06
C ILE A 131 -10.44 33.50 7.39
N THR A 132 -9.51 32.90 8.14
CA THR A 132 -9.51 31.48 8.48
C THR A 132 -10.80 31.06 9.21
N ALA A 133 -11.37 31.94 10.03
CA ALA A 133 -12.61 31.69 10.77
C ALA A 133 -13.82 31.39 9.87
N GLY A 134 -13.78 31.79 8.59
CA GLY A 134 -14.84 31.55 7.60
C GLY A 134 -14.51 30.49 6.55
N ILE A 135 -13.35 29.82 6.65
CA ILE A 135 -12.88 28.86 5.63
C ILE A 135 -12.82 27.45 6.23
N ALA A 136 -13.42 26.49 5.54
CA ALA A 136 -13.26 25.07 5.87
C ALA A 136 -11.81 24.63 5.58
N LEU A 137 -11.16 24.05 6.59
CA LEU A 137 -9.75 23.68 6.52
C LEU A 137 -9.57 22.21 6.10
N PRO A 138 -8.65 21.93 5.15
CA PRO A 138 -8.27 20.57 4.85
C PRO A 138 -7.49 19.96 6.03
N SER A 139 -7.89 18.77 6.46
CA SER A 139 -7.18 18.04 7.52
C SER A 139 -5.79 17.60 7.02
N PRO A 140 -4.78 17.52 7.91
CA PRO A 140 -3.48 16.96 7.54
C PRO A 140 -3.58 15.57 6.93
N SER A 141 -4.51 14.72 7.38
CA SER A 141 -4.74 13.38 6.83
C SER A 141 -5.28 13.40 5.39
N ALA A 142 -6.25 14.27 5.10
CA ALA A 142 -6.76 14.41 3.74
C ALA A 142 -5.68 15.00 2.80
N ILE A 143 -4.90 15.97 3.28
CA ILE A 143 -3.75 16.49 2.51
C ILE A 143 -2.73 15.38 2.25
N PHE A 144 -2.43 14.55 3.26
CA PHE A 144 -1.50 13.42 3.14
C PHE A 144 -1.93 12.47 2.00
N GLU A 145 -3.22 12.14 1.92
CA GLU A 145 -3.75 11.34 0.82
C GLU A 145 -3.70 12.07 -0.53
N MET A 146 -4.06 13.36 -0.58
CA MET A 146 -3.96 14.15 -1.81
C MET A 146 -2.53 14.18 -2.37
N ILE A 147 -1.52 14.42 -1.54
CA ILE A 147 -0.12 14.48 -2.01
C ILE A 147 0.51 13.10 -2.26
N ARG A 148 -0.09 12.03 -1.74
CA ARG A 148 0.32 10.63 -1.99
C ARG A 148 -0.34 10.05 -3.23
N PHE A 149 -1.65 10.24 -3.40
CA PHE A 149 -2.47 9.55 -4.38
C PHE A 149 -3.05 10.47 -5.44
N GLY A 150 -2.85 11.79 -5.35
CA GLY A 150 -3.52 12.78 -6.19
C GLY A 150 -5.00 12.99 -5.85
N ARG A 151 -5.54 12.21 -4.91
CA ARG A 151 -6.95 12.21 -4.48
C ARG A 151 -7.09 11.63 -3.08
N CYS A 152 -8.16 12.01 -2.40
CA CYS A 152 -8.62 11.37 -1.17
C CYS A 152 -9.18 9.97 -1.47
N ILE A 153 -8.65 8.94 -0.82
CA ILE A 153 -9.08 7.54 -0.99
C ILE A 153 -9.88 7.01 0.22
N ASP A 154 -9.61 7.51 1.42
CA ASP A 154 -10.30 7.14 2.65
C ASP A 154 -10.73 8.42 3.40
N ASP A 155 -9.80 9.36 3.66
CA ASP A 155 -10.13 10.65 4.28
C ASP A 155 -10.53 11.72 3.27
N GLN A 156 -11.77 12.20 3.35
CA GLN A 156 -12.28 13.25 2.45
C GLN A 156 -11.89 14.65 2.93
N LEU A 157 -11.74 15.58 1.97
CA LEU A 157 -11.73 17.00 2.28
C LEU A 157 -13.07 17.40 2.92
N ALA A 158 -13.02 18.22 3.96
CA ALA A 158 -14.22 18.77 4.57
C ALA A 158 -15.04 19.54 3.52
N SER A 159 -16.37 19.56 3.67
CA SER A 159 -17.24 20.32 2.76
C SER A 159 -16.79 21.79 2.69
N GLY A 160 -16.58 22.30 1.47
CA GLY A 160 -16.08 23.65 1.22
C GLY A 160 -14.57 23.85 1.42
N ALA A 161 -13.84 22.84 1.91
CA ALA A 161 -12.38 22.92 2.00
C ALA A 161 -11.77 22.84 0.60
N ARG A 162 -10.78 23.71 0.36
CA ARG A 162 -10.07 23.79 -0.92
C ARG A 162 -8.61 23.41 -0.73
N PHE A 163 -8.13 22.49 -1.54
CA PHE A 163 -6.73 22.11 -1.60
C PHE A 163 -6.32 21.82 -3.04
N ASN A 164 -5.21 22.39 -3.48
CA ASN A 164 -4.63 22.20 -4.80
C ASN A 164 -3.28 21.49 -4.68
N HIS A 165 -3.12 20.37 -5.39
CA HIS A 165 -1.93 19.54 -5.36
C HIS A 165 -0.87 20.09 -6.33
N TRP A 166 -0.05 21.01 -5.84
CA TRP A 166 1.04 21.58 -6.61
C TRP A 166 2.27 20.66 -6.62
N ARG A 167 2.82 20.40 -7.81
CA ARG A 167 4.09 19.68 -8.00
C ARG A 167 4.95 20.37 -9.04
N LYS A 168 6.27 20.35 -8.86
CA LYS A 168 7.21 20.80 -9.89
C LYS A 168 7.40 19.69 -10.92
N VAL A 169 7.35 20.04 -12.20
CA VAL A 169 7.47 19.12 -13.33
C VAL A 169 8.33 19.71 -14.44
N ASN A 170 8.95 18.82 -15.23
CA ASN A 170 9.63 19.15 -16.47
C ASN A 170 8.72 18.75 -17.63
N THR A 171 8.40 19.69 -18.51
CA THR A 171 7.47 19.48 -19.64
C THR A 171 8.08 20.03 -20.93
N PRO A 172 7.59 19.61 -22.12
CA PRO A 172 8.02 20.21 -23.39
C PRO A 172 7.83 21.72 -23.49
N ASP A 173 6.90 22.29 -22.71
CA ASP A 173 6.59 23.72 -22.69
C ASP A 173 7.37 24.48 -21.60
N GLY A 174 8.22 23.79 -20.83
CA GLY A 174 9.08 24.36 -19.80
C GLY A 174 8.91 23.71 -18.42
N ASP A 175 9.76 24.15 -17.49
CA ASP A 175 9.83 23.63 -16.12
C ASP A 175 9.07 24.52 -15.17
N GLY A 176 8.16 23.95 -14.38
CA GLY A 176 7.37 24.74 -13.45
C GLY A 176 6.48 23.94 -12.53
N TRP A 177 5.85 24.66 -11.61
CA TRP A 177 4.82 24.12 -10.72
C TRP A 177 3.49 24.01 -11.46
N ILE A 178 2.91 22.83 -11.45
CA ILE A 178 1.63 22.49 -12.07
C ILE A 178 0.64 22.01 -11.01
N ASN A 179 -0.65 22.32 -11.19
CA ASN A 179 -1.71 21.87 -10.30
C ASN A 179 -2.25 20.51 -10.78
N LEU A 180 -1.88 19.45 -10.07
CA LEU A 180 -2.28 18.07 -10.36
C LEU A 180 -3.68 17.71 -9.83
N SER A 181 -4.38 18.63 -9.20
CA SER A 181 -5.78 18.45 -8.77
C SER A 181 -6.71 19.53 -9.35
N LYS A 182 -6.29 20.21 -10.42
CA LYS A 182 -7.14 21.16 -11.15
C LYS A 182 -8.32 20.43 -11.80
N ALA A 183 -9.45 21.11 -11.93
CA ALA A 183 -10.59 20.59 -12.69
C ALA A 183 -10.14 20.16 -14.11
N GLY A 184 -10.50 18.92 -14.50
CA GLY A 184 -10.11 18.30 -15.76
C GLY A 184 -8.87 17.39 -15.67
N VAL A 185 -8.06 17.50 -14.62
CA VAL A 185 -7.00 16.51 -14.34
C VAL A 185 -7.65 15.23 -13.85
N ARG A 186 -7.23 14.09 -14.41
CA ARG A 186 -7.73 12.76 -14.05
C ARG A 186 -6.62 11.95 -13.41
N VAL A 187 -6.93 11.30 -12.29
CA VAL A 187 -5.94 10.66 -11.43
C VAL A 187 -6.17 9.16 -11.41
N TYR A 188 -5.19 8.41 -11.90
CA TYR A 188 -5.17 6.95 -12.02
C TYR A 188 -4.06 6.36 -11.17
N SER A 189 -4.06 5.03 -11.08
CA SER A 189 -2.98 4.23 -10.51
C SER A 189 -2.64 3.05 -11.42
N ASP A 190 -1.64 2.26 -11.09
CA ASP A 190 -1.37 1.02 -11.84
C ASP A 190 -2.58 0.09 -11.84
N ALA A 191 -3.45 0.15 -10.82
CA ALA A 191 -4.70 -0.62 -10.74
C ALA A 191 -5.70 -0.39 -11.88
N ASP A 192 -5.51 0.68 -12.66
CA ASP A 192 -6.36 1.07 -13.79
C ASP A 192 -5.86 0.51 -15.14
N PHE A 193 -4.71 -0.17 -15.15
CA PHE A 193 -4.03 -0.70 -16.35
C PHE A 193 -3.93 0.36 -17.47
N PRO A 194 -3.27 1.50 -17.21
CA PRO A 194 -3.18 2.56 -18.21
C PRO A 194 -2.23 2.23 -19.37
N GLU A 195 -2.56 2.71 -20.57
CA GLU A 195 -1.72 2.61 -21.77
C GLU A 195 -0.36 3.30 -21.62
N TRP A 196 -0.29 4.39 -20.85
CA TRP A 196 0.98 5.07 -20.53
C TRP A 196 1.85 4.30 -19.53
N ALA A 197 1.32 3.29 -18.84
CA ALA A 197 2.11 2.28 -18.11
C ALA A 197 2.45 1.07 -18.99
N GLY A 198 2.19 1.15 -20.29
CA GLY A 198 2.51 0.13 -21.30
C GLY A 198 1.42 -0.91 -21.55
N TRP A 199 0.29 -0.88 -20.84
CA TRP A 199 -0.78 -1.86 -21.03
C TRP A 199 -1.56 -1.62 -22.33
N SER A 200 -1.66 -2.64 -23.17
CA SER A 200 -2.46 -2.57 -24.40
C SER A 200 -3.47 -3.71 -24.42
N PHE A 201 -4.73 -3.41 -24.72
CA PHE A 201 -5.79 -4.41 -24.87
C PHE A 201 -6.18 -4.51 -26.34
N VAL A 202 -5.92 -5.66 -26.95
CA VAL A 202 -6.04 -5.90 -28.38
C VAL A 202 -7.11 -6.95 -28.65
N ASN A 203 -8.08 -6.64 -29.51
CA ASN A 203 -9.25 -7.50 -29.79
C ASN A 203 -9.64 -7.52 -31.27
N ASP A 204 -8.72 -7.18 -32.16
CA ASP A 204 -8.93 -7.06 -33.59
C ASP A 204 -8.42 -8.28 -34.37
N ASP A 205 -8.13 -9.40 -33.70
CA ASP A 205 -7.84 -10.68 -34.35
C ASP A 205 -9.10 -11.16 -35.11
N PRO A 206 -9.04 -11.27 -36.45
CA PRO A 206 -10.19 -11.65 -37.25
C PRO A 206 -10.39 -13.18 -37.35
N THR A 207 -9.42 -13.96 -36.88
CA THR A 207 -9.33 -15.41 -37.14
C THR A 207 -9.58 -16.25 -35.91
N PRO A 208 -10.21 -17.43 -36.06
CA PRO A 208 -10.43 -18.37 -34.96
C PRO A 208 -9.25 -19.33 -34.76
N ASP A 209 -8.10 -19.10 -35.39
CA ASP A 209 -6.97 -20.04 -35.48
C ASP A 209 -6.00 -19.99 -34.28
N SER A 210 -6.27 -19.11 -33.30
CA SER A 210 -5.44 -18.88 -32.12
C SER A 210 -3.99 -18.47 -32.42
N LEU A 211 -3.69 -17.98 -33.64
CA LEU A 211 -2.37 -17.46 -34.00
C LEU A 211 -2.12 -16.02 -33.49
N CYS A 212 -3.16 -15.36 -32.95
CA CYS A 212 -3.11 -13.95 -32.56
C CYS A 212 -2.79 -13.04 -33.77
N ASP A 213 -3.58 -13.18 -34.84
CA ASP A 213 -3.39 -12.54 -36.15
C ASP A 213 -3.90 -11.09 -36.20
N SER A 214 -3.72 -10.38 -35.08
CA SER A 214 -4.13 -9.00 -34.87
C SER A 214 -3.44 -8.03 -35.84
N PRO A 215 -4.19 -7.23 -36.62
CA PRO A 215 -3.65 -6.12 -37.40
C PRO A 215 -2.85 -5.12 -36.55
N THR A 216 -3.30 -4.84 -35.33
CA THR A 216 -2.59 -3.98 -34.37
C THR A 216 -1.22 -4.54 -34.01
N VAL A 217 -1.13 -5.81 -33.63
CA VAL A 217 0.15 -6.46 -33.26
C VAL A 217 1.08 -6.54 -34.46
N ARG A 218 0.56 -6.91 -35.64
CA ARG A 218 1.32 -6.92 -36.89
C ARG A 218 1.89 -5.55 -37.23
N HIS A 219 1.11 -4.48 -37.07
CA HIS A 219 1.60 -3.13 -37.29
C HIS A 219 2.78 -2.75 -36.37
N TRP A 220 2.78 -3.24 -35.12
CA TRP A 220 3.92 -3.01 -34.21
C TRP A 220 5.18 -3.76 -34.64
N LEU A 221 5.03 -4.92 -35.29
CA LEU A 221 6.13 -5.74 -35.78
C LEU A 221 6.63 -5.28 -37.16
N ASP A 222 5.86 -4.46 -37.89
CA ASP A 222 6.20 -3.91 -39.21
C ASP A 222 7.21 -2.74 -39.11
N VAL A 223 8.41 -3.04 -38.63
CA VAL A 223 9.51 -2.09 -38.43
C VAL A 223 9.95 -1.44 -39.74
N ASN A 224 9.88 -2.19 -40.84
CA ASN A 224 10.30 -1.73 -42.16
C ASN A 224 9.19 -0.97 -42.92
N HIS A 225 7.99 -0.87 -42.34
CA HIS A 225 6.81 -0.23 -42.92
C HIS A 225 6.45 -0.76 -44.32
N SER A 226 6.67 -2.05 -44.54
CA SER A 226 6.38 -2.71 -45.82
C SER A 226 4.90 -3.07 -45.96
N GLY A 227 4.13 -3.01 -44.88
CA GLY A 227 2.74 -3.48 -44.82
C GLY A 227 2.62 -5.00 -44.77
N HIS A 228 3.73 -5.73 -44.69
CA HIS A 228 3.78 -7.19 -44.59
C HIS A 228 4.83 -7.61 -43.56
N VAL A 229 4.44 -8.45 -42.61
CA VAL A 229 5.34 -8.96 -41.57
C VAL A 229 5.49 -10.45 -41.76
N SER A 230 6.68 -10.89 -42.20
CA SER A 230 7.03 -12.30 -42.21
C SER A 230 7.44 -12.77 -40.81
N HIS A 231 7.48 -14.09 -40.59
CA HIS A 231 8.04 -14.66 -39.36
C HIS A 231 9.44 -14.12 -39.02
N ALA A 232 10.32 -13.97 -40.03
CA ALA A 232 11.66 -13.44 -39.83
C ALA A 232 11.65 -11.96 -39.43
N ASP A 233 10.76 -11.16 -40.02
CA ASP A 233 10.58 -9.75 -39.64
C ASP A 233 10.07 -9.63 -38.20
N ALA A 234 9.09 -10.48 -37.81
CA ALA A 234 8.57 -10.52 -36.45
C ALA A 234 9.68 -10.88 -35.44
N VAL A 235 10.48 -11.90 -35.71
CA VAL A 235 11.63 -12.28 -34.86
C VAL A 235 12.66 -11.14 -34.78
N GLY A 236 12.95 -10.48 -35.90
CA GLY A 236 13.84 -9.32 -35.94
C GLY A 236 13.31 -8.13 -35.13
N ALA A 237 12.01 -7.85 -35.22
CA ALA A 237 11.33 -6.79 -34.48
C ALA A 237 11.35 -7.01 -32.96
N LEU A 238 11.32 -8.26 -32.49
CA LEU A 238 11.50 -8.59 -31.06
C LEU A 238 12.90 -8.21 -30.52
N GLY A 239 13.88 -8.02 -31.41
CA GLY A 239 15.18 -7.45 -31.07
C GLY A 239 15.15 -5.94 -30.77
N VAL A 240 14.08 -5.23 -31.16
CA VAL A 240 13.90 -3.80 -30.88
C VAL A 240 13.30 -3.62 -29.50
N ASP A 241 14.05 -2.94 -28.61
CA ASP A 241 13.67 -2.77 -27.20
C ASP A 241 12.27 -2.17 -27.00
N ALA A 242 11.91 -1.15 -27.79
CA ALA A 242 10.60 -0.50 -27.71
C ALA A 242 9.44 -1.45 -28.04
N ILE A 243 9.63 -2.31 -29.05
CA ILE A 243 8.63 -3.30 -29.47
C ILE A 243 8.52 -4.41 -28.42
N ARG A 244 9.66 -4.91 -27.94
CA ARG A 244 9.69 -5.91 -26.87
C ARG A 244 8.98 -5.41 -25.61
N GLN A 245 9.20 -4.15 -25.21
CA GLN A 245 8.53 -3.54 -24.07
C GLN A 245 7.02 -3.39 -24.28
N ARG A 246 6.58 -2.99 -25.49
CA ARG A 246 5.16 -2.87 -25.85
C ARG A 246 4.45 -4.23 -25.81
N LEU A 247 5.05 -5.26 -26.40
CA LEU A 247 4.50 -6.63 -26.42
C LEU A 247 4.47 -7.29 -25.03
N ALA A 248 5.44 -6.97 -24.16
CA ALA A 248 5.49 -7.52 -22.80
C ALA A 248 4.26 -7.17 -21.93
N ARG A 249 3.43 -6.22 -22.35
CA ARG A 249 2.19 -5.80 -21.67
C ARG A 249 0.99 -5.76 -22.63
N ALA A 250 1.06 -6.49 -23.74
CA ALA A 250 -0.06 -6.68 -24.66
C ALA A 250 -0.98 -7.80 -24.15
N VAL A 251 -2.25 -7.47 -23.94
CA VAL A 251 -3.32 -8.40 -23.55
C VAL A 251 -4.20 -8.63 -24.78
N CYS A 252 -4.18 -9.83 -25.33
CA CYS A 252 -4.86 -10.14 -26.59
C CYS A 252 -6.11 -10.98 -26.35
N LYS A 253 -7.19 -10.67 -27.07
CA LYS A 253 -8.42 -11.47 -27.09
C LYS A 253 -8.39 -12.43 -28.28
N PHE A 254 -8.36 -13.74 -28.01
CA PHE A 254 -8.44 -14.80 -29.02
C PHE A 254 -8.98 -16.10 -28.39
N PRO A 255 -9.44 -17.09 -29.19
CA PRO A 255 -10.05 -18.30 -28.66
C PRO A 255 -9.17 -19.09 -27.69
N SER A 256 -9.78 -19.60 -26.61
CA SER A 256 -9.12 -20.45 -25.62
C SER A 256 -8.71 -21.81 -26.21
N GLU A 257 -7.47 -22.21 -25.99
CA GLU A 257 -6.95 -23.53 -26.37
C GLU A 257 -7.66 -24.68 -25.62
N TRP A 258 -8.22 -24.38 -24.43
CA TRP A 258 -8.83 -25.34 -23.52
C TRP A 258 -10.29 -25.70 -23.84
N SER A 259 -10.85 -25.18 -24.93
CA SER A 259 -12.25 -25.39 -25.35
C SER A 259 -12.39 -26.60 -26.27
N ARG A 260 -13.37 -27.47 -26.07
CA ARG A 260 -13.68 -28.54 -27.04
C ARG A 260 -14.35 -27.99 -28.30
N SER A 261 -15.16 -26.94 -28.15
CA SER A 261 -15.76 -26.24 -29.28
C SER A 261 -14.70 -25.52 -30.13
N GLY A 262 -14.82 -25.58 -31.46
CA GLY A 262 -13.96 -24.87 -32.41
C GLY A 262 -12.53 -25.41 -32.56
N LEU A 263 -12.25 -26.62 -32.05
CA LEU A 263 -10.90 -27.18 -31.96
C LEU A 263 -10.25 -27.39 -33.33
N GLU A 264 -10.97 -27.95 -34.29
CA GLU A 264 -10.47 -28.10 -35.66
C GLU A 264 -10.22 -26.75 -36.33
N ALA A 265 -11.09 -25.76 -36.13
CA ALA A 265 -10.91 -24.42 -36.71
C ALA A 265 -9.65 -23.72 -36.17
N ARG A 266 -9.33 -23.93 -34.87
CA ARG A 266 -8.09 -23.42 -34.28
C ARG A 266 -6.84 -23.96 -34.94
N TYR A 267 -6.81 -25.28 -35.18
CA TYR A 267 -5.59 -25.94 -35.63
C TYR A 267 -5.55 -26.24 -37.13
N HIS A 268 -6.60 -25.89 -37.89
CA HIS A 268 -6.72 -26.23 -39.31
C HIS A 268 -5.53 -25.74 -40.15
N TRP A 269 -4.92 -24.62 -39.78
CA TRP A 269 -3.74 -24.08 -40.46
C TRP A 269 -2.56 -25.07 -40.50
N LEU A 270 -2.48 -26.03 -39.56
CA LEU A 270 -1.46 -27.08 -39.55
C LEU A 270 -1.58 -28.08 -40.71
N LYS A 271 -2.71 -28.11 -41.42
CA LYS A 271 -2.96 -29.00 -42.56
C LYS A 271 -2.46 -28.42 -43.89
N SER A 272 -2.01 -27.17 -43.91
CA SER A 272 -1.52 -26.47 -45.11
C SER A 272 -0.13 -25.87 -44.86
N PRO A 273 0.67 -25.61 -45.91
CA PRO A 273 1.93 -24.90 -45.74
C PRO A 273 1.68 -23.53 -45.10
N HIS A 274 2.45 -23.22 -44.07
CA HIS A 274 2.41 -21.95 -43.36
C HIS A 274 3.83 -21.43 -43.19
N GLU A 275 4.02 -20.12 -43.04
CA GLU A 275 5.39 -19.56 -42.89
C GLU A 275 6.15 -20.14 -41.68
N ALA A 276 5.42 -20.49 -40.61
CA ALA A 276 5.95 -21.13 -39.42
C ALA A 276 5.95 -22.67 -39.47
N LEU A 277 5.40 -23.27 -40.54
CA LEU A 277 5.29 -24.73 -40.70
C LEU A 277 5.49 -25.13 -42.18
N SER A 278 6.73 -25.49 -42.53
CA SER A 278 7.09 -25.90 -43.89
C SER A 278 6.56 -27.27 -44.30
N SER A 279 6.19 -28.12 -43.33
CA SER A 279 5.69 -29.48 -43.56
C SER A 279 4.35 -29.67 -42.85
N PRO A 280 3.23 -29.63 -43.58
CA PRO A 280 1.90 -29.80 -43.00
C PRO A 280 1.73 -31.17 -42.34
N LEU A 281 0.86 -31.24 -41.34
CA LEU A 281 0.48 -32.50 -40.70
C LEU A 281 -0.30 -33.39 -41.68
N SER A 282 -0.03 -34.70 -41.60
CA SER A 282 -0.87 -35.70 -42.25
C SER A 282 -2.26 -35.73 -41.59
N GLU A 283 -3.29 -36.22 -42.30
CA GLU A 283 -4.63 -36.36 -41.71
C GLU A 283 -4.62 -37.22 -40.45
N ALA A 284 -3.80 -38.28 -40.43
CA ALA A 284 -3.67 -39.18 -39.29
C ALA A 284 -3.03 -38.51 -38.07
N ASP A 285 -1.99 -37.70 -38.27
CA ASP A 285 -1.32 -37.00 -37.17
C ASP A 285 -2.12 -35.80 -36.67
N PHE A 286 -2.81 -35.10 -37.58
CA PHE A 286 -3.80 -34.08 -37.22
C PHE A 286 -4.90 -34.69 -36.35
N GLY A 287 -5.46 -35.84 -36.73
CA GLY A 287 -6.46 -36.56 -35.93
C GLY A 287 -5.97 -36.87 -34.51
N LYS A 288 -4.75 -37.40 -34.36
CA LYS A 288 -4.15 -37.65 -33.03
C LYS A 288 -4.01 -36.38 -32.19
N LEU A 289 -3.60 -35.26 -32.81
CA LEU A 289 -3.51 -33.97 -32.14
C LEU A 289 -4.89 -33.51 -31.66
N MET A 290 -5.93 -33.64 -32.49
CA MET A 290 -7.30 -33.27 -32.12
C MET A 290 -7.84 -34.11 -30.97
N ASP A 291 -7.57 -35.42 -30.98
CA ASP A 291 -7.95 -36.31 -29.88
C ASP A 291 -7.24 -35.92 -28.58
N HIS A 292 -5.92 -35.70 -28.64
CA HIS A 292 -5.14 -35.27 -27.49
C HIS A 292 -5.62 -33.92 -26.91
N ALA A 293 -5.85 -32.93 -27.78
CA ALA A 293 -6.36 -31.63 -27.36
C ALA A 293 -7.78 -31.72 -26.79
N ARG A 294 -8.64 -32.60 -27.32
CA ARG A 294 -9.99 -32.84 -26.80
C ARG A 294 -9.98 -33.46 -25.41
N ASP A 295 -9.03 -34.36 -25.14
CA ASP A 295 -8.83 -34.98 -23.83
C ASP A 295 -8.33 -33.99 -22.77
N LEU A 296 -7.50 -33.02 -23.17
CA LEU A 296 -6.99 -31.97 -22.28
C LEU A 296 -7.95 -30.78 -22.11
N ALA A 297 -8.85 -30.56 -23.06
CA ALA A 297 -9.82 -29.47 -23.02
C ALA A 297 -10.83 -29.68 -21.88
N PHE A 298 -11.06 -28.63 -21.09
CA PHE A 298 -11.94 -28.65 -19.92
C PHE A 298 -12.83 -27.41 -19.82
N TRP A 299 -12.78 -26.48 -20.77
CA TRP A 299 -13.46 -25.18 -20.67
C TRP A 299 -14.96 -25.33 -20.44
N GLU A 300 -15.60 -26.25 -21.15
CA GLU A 300 -17.04 -26.54 -21.01
C GLU A 300 -17.41 -27.27 -19.70
N ASP A 301 -16.43 -27.84 -18.99
CA ASP A 301 -16.66 -28.53 -17.71
C ASP A 301 -16.65 -27.56 -16.51
N ILE A 302 -16.17 -26.35 -16.70
CA ILE A 302 -16.09 -25.33 -15.64
C ILE A 302 -17.51 -24.83 -15.34
N SER A 303 -18.01 -25.16 -14.16
CA SER A 303 -19.31 -24.68 -13.67
C SER A 303 -19.16 -23.33 -12.97
N ASP A 304 -18.91 -22.27 -13.74
CA ASP A 304 -18.88 -20.88 -13.26
C ASP A 304 -19.75 -19.98 -14.16
N PRO A 305 -20.83 -19.36 -13.63
CA PRO A 305 -21.69 -18.47 -14.43
C PRO A 305 -20.97 -17.23 -14.97
N ASP A 306 -19.81 -16.87 -14.43
CA ASP A 306 -18.99 -15.72 -14.86
C ASP A 306 -17.93 -16.10 -15.91
N LEU A 307 -17.79 -17.38 -16.26
CA LEU A 307 -16.84 -17.87 -17.24
C LEU A 307 -17.14 -17.26 -18.63
N PRO A 308 -16.17 -16.59 -19.28
CA PRO A 308 -16.40 -16.07 -20.62
C PRO A 308 -16.56 -17.20 -21.64
N HIS A 309 -17.30 -16.93 -22.71
CA HIS A 309 -17.33 -17.85 -23.86
C HIS A 309 -15.89 -18.08 -24.37
N ALA A 310 -15.58 -19.28 -24.86
CA ALA A 310 -14.22 -19.66 -25.24
C ALA A 310 -13.60 -18.73 -26.30
N ASN A 311 -14.41 -18.14 -27.17
CA ASN A 311 -13.97 -17.15 -28.17
C ASN A 311 -13.81 -15.72 -27.61
N GLU A 312 -14.02 -15.53 -26.31
CA GLU A 312 -13.99 -14.24 -25.64
C GLU A 312 -12.93 -14.10 -24.54
N VAL A 313 -11.93 -14.98 -24.57
CA VAL A 313 -10.87 -15.03 -23.55
C VAL A 313 -9.79 -14.00 -23.85
N TRP A 314 -9.37 -13.30 -22.78
CA TRP A 314 -8.26 -12.36 -22.81
C TRP A 314 -7.03 -13.02 -22.20
N HIS A 315 -5.93 -12.99 -22.92
CA HIS A 315 -4.68 -13.63 -22.54
C HIS A 315 -3.70 -12.57 -22.03
N PHE A 316 -3.30 -12.70 -20.77
CA PHE A 316 -2.34 -11.80 -20.14
C PHE A 316 -0.92 -12.37 -20.26
N PRO A 317 0.11 -11.54 -20.49
CA PRO A 317 1.49 -11.97 -20.36
C PRO A 317 1.75 -12.36 -18.90
N PRO A 318 2.08 -13.63 -18.61
CA PRO A 318 2.01 -14.17 -17.24
C PRO A 318 2.97 -13.46 -16.28
N THR A 319 4.18 -13.13 -16.75
CA THR A 319 5.17 -12.42 -15.92
C THR A 319 4.76 -10.99 -15.63
N ALA A 320 4.15 -10.28 -16.59
CA ALA A 320 3.66 -8.93 -16.37
C ALA A 320 2.44 -8.93 -15.45
N PHE A 321 1.54 -9.91 -15.60
CA PHE A 321 0.40 -10.12 -14.72
C PHE A 321 0.84 -10.30 -13.26
N ILE A 322 1.79 -11.21 -13.00
CA ILE A 322 2.30 -11.46 -11.65
C ILE A 322 2.98 -10.19 -11.09
N ARG A 323 3.83 -9.53 -11.87
CA ARG A 323 4.50 -8.28 -11.44
C ARG A 323 3.49 -7.19 -11.08
N GLN A 324 2.44 -7.03 -11.88
CA GLN A 324 1.35 -6.08 -11.63
C GLN A 324 0.69 -6.35 -10.28
N PHE A 325 0.20 -7.57 -10.05
CA PHE A 325 -0.55 -7.89 -8.83
C PHE A 325 0.31 -7.95 -7.57
N ARG A 326 1.61 -8.22 -7.67
CA ARG A 326 2.54 -8.12 -6.54
C ARG A 326 2.63 -6.70 -5.95
N THR A 327 2.21 -5.66 -6.68
CA THR A 327 2.20 -4.29 -6.15
C THR A 327 0.98 -3.95 -5.28
N CYS A 328 -0.09 -4.78 -5.31
CA CYS A 328 -1.31 -4.58 -4.54
C CYS A 328 -1.07 -4.67 -3.02
N GLY A 329 -0.30 -5.67 -2.57
CA GLY A 329 0.15 -5.82 -1.18
C GLY A 329 -0.96 -6.10 -0.15
N TRP A 330 -2.19 -6.42 -0.58
CA TRP A 330 -3.31 -6.69 0.32
C TRP A 330 -3.33 -8.14 0.79
N PHE A 331 -3.70 -8.34 2.06
CA PHE A 331 -3.88 -9.67 2.63
C PHE A 331 -5.32 -10.19 2.46
N SER A 332 -5.43 -11.39 1.90
CA SER A 332 -6.59 -12.25 2.10
C SER A 332 -6.69 -12.73 3.55
N ALA A 333 -7.82 -13.36 3.92
CA ALA A 333 -8.01 -13.89 5.27
C ALA A 333 -7.01 -15.01 5.60
N SER A 334 -6.69 -15.88 4.63
CA SER A 334 -5.73 -16.96 4.79
C SER A 334 -4.31 -16.41 4.97
N GLU A 335 -3.88 -15.46 4.13
CA GLU A 335 -2.55 -14.85 4.24
C GLU A 335 -2.37 -14.06 5.54
N PHE A 336 -3.38 -13.25 5.93
CA PHE A 336 -3.32 -12.47 7.17
C PHE A 336 -3.16 -13.36 8.41
N ARG A 337 -3.82 -14.54 8.41
CA ARG A 337 -3.69 -15.52 9.48
C ARG A 337 -2.25 -16.02 9.64
N GLN A 338 -1.51 -16.19 8.55
CA GLN A 338 -0.15 -16.73 8.60
C GLN A 338 0.82 -15.80 9.34
N LEU A 339 0.52 -14.50 9.43
CA LEU A 339 1.33 -13.54 10.20
C LEU A 339 1.38 -13.88 11.70
N LEU A 340 0.38 -14.59 12.22
CA LEU A 340 0.34 -14.98 13.63
C LEU A 340 1.27 -16.19 13.89
N PRO A 341 2.33 -16.05 14.72
CA PRO A 341 3.21 -17.17 15.03
C PRO A 341 2.46 -18.30 15.75
N GLN A 342 2.94 -19.54 15.66
CA GLN A 342 2.40 -20.67 16.44
C GLN A 342 2.86 -20.68 17.89
N GLN A 343 4.06 -20.16 18.13
CA GLN A 343 4.68 -20.09 19.44
C GLN A 343 5.48 -18.80 19.56
N VAL A 344 5.53 -18.25 20.76
CA VAL A 344 6.20 -16.98 21.05
C VAL A 344 7.13 -17.11 22.23
N LEU A 345 8.07 -16.16 22.31
CA LEU A 345 8.98 -16.02 23.43
C LEU A 345 8.62 -14.78 24.23
N ARG A 346 8.64 -14.88 25.56
CA ARG A 346 8.34 -13.78 26.46
C ARG A 346 9.43 -13.63 27.52
N GLU A 347 9.91 -12.41 27.68
CA GLU A 347 10.86 -12.06 28.74
C GLU A 347 10.13 -11.98 30.08
N GLY A 348 10.73 -12.54 31.11
CA GLY A 348 10.23 -12.58 32.48
C GLY A 348 11.20 -11.98 33.49
N PRO A 349 10.82 -11.98 34.79
CA PRO A 349 11.69 -11.55 35.87
C PRO A 349 13.03 -12.31 35.88
N HIS A 350 14.08 -11.67 36.40
CA HIS A 350 15.42 -12.28 36.54
C HIS A 350 16.01 -12.84 35.24
N HIS A 351 15.72 -12.21 34.10
CA HIS A 351 16.17 -12.63 32.77
C HIS A 351 15.64 -14.00 32.32
N ALA A 352 14.56 -14.50 32.94
CA ALA A 352 13.89 -15.69 32.46
C ALA A 352 13.29 -15.46 31.07
N VAL A 353 13.30 -16.50 30.22
CA VAL A 353 12.59 -16.50 28.94
C VAL A 353 11.58 -17.64 28.97
N TYR A 354 10.33 -17.31 28.63
CA TYR A 354 9.26 -18.29 28.53
C TYR A 354 8.89 -18.55 27.07
N TYR A 355 8.48 -19.78 26.76
CA TYR A 355 7.84 -20.09 25.48
C TYR A 355 6.37 -20.44 25.68
N GLU A 356 5.51 -19.91 24.81
CA GLU A 356 4.06 -20.02 24.93
C GLU A 356 3.43 -20.28 23.56
N ASN A 357 2.45 -21.20 23.51
CA ASN A 357 1.71 -21.48 22.29
C ASN A 357 0.65 -20.41 22.05
N VAL A 358 0.54 -19.94 20.81
CA VAL A 358 -0.48 -18.98 20.40
C VAL A 358 -1.60 -19.74 19.70
N ALA A 359 -2.58 -20.18 20.48
CA ALA A 359 -3.77 -20.84 19.96
C ALA A 359 -4.72 -19.84 19.28
N MET A 360 -5.43 -20.29 18.24
CA MET A 360 -6.46 -19.48 17.60
C MET A 360 -7.70 -19.45 18.51
N SER A 361 -7.92 -18.33 19.20
CA SER A 361 -9.09 -18.09 20.06
C SER A 361 -10.17 -17.33 19.30
N GLY A 362 -11.41 -17.32 19.83
CA GLY A 362 -12.51 -16.52 19.28
C GLY A 362 -12.13 -15.03 19.18
N ALA A 363 -11.55 -14.45 20.23
CA ALA A 363 -11.07 -13.06 20.21
C ALA A 363 -10.09 -12.76 19.07
N ARG A 364 -9.16 -13.69 18.76
CA ARG A 364 -8.24 -13.54 17.63
C ARG A 364 -8.95 -13.60 16.29
N GLN A 365 -9.90 -14.52 16.15
CA GLN A 365 -10.72 -14.61 14.93
C GLN A 365 -11.53 -13.32 14.72
N ASP A 366 -12.10 -12.75 15.78
CA ASP A 366 -12.86 -11.50 15.74
C ASP A 366 -11.98 -10.32 15.33
N VAL A 367 -10.83 -10.13 15.99
CA VAL A 367 -9.88 -9.06 15.63
C VAL A 367 -9.42 -9.19 14.18
N MET A 368 -9.06 -10.40 13.74
CA MET A 368 -8.67 -10.65 12.34
C MET A 368 -9.81 -10.36 11.36
N ALA A 369 -11.04 -10.80 11.66
CA ALA A 369 -12.19 -10.61 10.79
C ALA A 369 -12.57 -9.13 10.66
N ILE A 370 -12.58 -8.40 11.78
CA ILE A 370 -12.97 -6.98 11.84
C ILE A 370 -11.88 -6.09 11.22
N HIS A 371 -10.61 -6.33 11.55
CA HIS A 371 -9.54 -5.36 11.28
C HIS A 371 -8.64 -5.70 10.09
N ARG A 372 -8.75 -6.86 9.43
CA ARG A 372 -7.96 -7.17 8.22
C ARG A 372 -8.17 -6.16 7.09
N VAL A 373 -9.42 -5.80 6.79
CA VAL A 373 -9.72 -4.82 5.73
C VAL A 373 -9.26 -3.41 6.13
N PRO A 374 -9.57 -2.90 7.34
CA PRO A 374 -8.94 -1.69 7.88
C PRO A 374 -7.42 -1.65 7.77
N LEU A 375 -6.73 -2.73 8.14
CA LEU A 375 -5.27 -2.82 8.03
C LEU A 375 -4.81 -2.73 6.58
N ASN A 376 -5.42 -3.44 5.62
CA ASN A 376 -5.07 -3.31 4.20
C ASN A 376 -5.19 -1.86 3.71
N LYS A 377 -6.23 -1.13 4.15
CA LYS A 377 -6.39 0.30 3.85
C LYS A 377 -5.29 1.16 4.47
N THR A 378 -4.97 0.93 5.74
CA THR A 378 -3.88 1.62 6.44
C THR A 378 -2.52 1.35 5.77
N LEU A 379 -2.19 0.09 5.49
CA LEU A 379 -0.93 -0.30 4.83
C LEU A 379 -0.79 0.43 3.48
N ARG A 380 -1.87 0.49 2.70
CA ARG A 380 -1.93 1.26 1.44
C ARG A 380 -1.71 2.76 1.69
N LYS A 381 -2.52 3.37 2.56
CA LYS A 381 -2.48 4.82 2.86
C LYS A 381 -1.08 5.28 3.23
N TYR A 382 -0.45 4.58 4.16
CA TYR A 382 0.87 4.94 4.70
C TYR A 382 2.05 4.32 3.94
N LYS A 383 1.78 3.63 2.83
CA LYS A 383 2.78 2.96 1.99
C LYS A 383 3.68 1.99 2.77
N ILE A 384 3.04 1.20 3.63
CA ILE A 384 3.66 0.07 4.33
C ILE A 384 3.45 -1.16 3.45
N ASN A 385 4.07 -1.17 2.28
CA ASN A 385 3.78 -2.14 1.20
C ASN A 385 5.01 -2.95 0.75
N SER A 386 6.22 -2.63 1.23
CA SER A 386 7.37 -3.49 1.04
C SER A 386 7.37 -4.61 2.09
N PRO A 387 7.91 -5.80 1.77
CA PRO A 387 8.01 -6.89 2.73
C PRO A 387 8.69 -6.47 4.04
N GLN A 388 9.73 -5.62 3.96
CA GLN A 388 10.47 -5.10 5.10
C GLN A 388 9.59 -4.22 6.00
N ARG A 389 8.88 -3.23 5.43
CA ARG A 389 8.01 -2.34 6.19
C ARG A 389 6.86 -3.10 6.85
N ILE A 390 6.26 -4.03 6.12
CA ILE A 390 5.19 -4.91 6.61
C ILE A 390 5.69 -5.75 7.78
N ALA A 391 6.84 -6.42 7.65
CA ALA A 391 7.41 -7.24 8.71
C ALA A 391 7.72 -6.42 9.97
N VAL A 392 8.25 -5.21 9.81
CA VAL A 392 8.55 -4.30 10.94
C VAL A 392 7.27 -3.84 11.64
N LEU A 393 6.23 -3.45 10.89
CA LEU A 393 4.94 -3.08 11.49
C LEU A 393 4.37 -4.27 12.28
N PHE A 394 4.20 -5.43 11.65
CA PHE A 394 3.58 -6.58 12.30
C PHE A 394 4.43 -7.19 13.41
N GLY A 395 5.76 -7.15 13.31
CA GLY A 395 6.64 -7.58 14.41
C GLY A 395 6.40 -6.79 15.69
N ASN A 396 6.05 -5.50 15.57
CA ASN A 396 5.60 -4.70 16.71
C ASN A 396 4.14 -4.97 17.03
N SER A 397 3.24 -4.78 16.06
CA SER A 397 1.80 -4.83 16.29
C SER A 397 1.28 -6.15 16.84
N LEU A 398 1.87 -7.29 16.47
CA LEU A 398 1.48 -8.58 17.01
C LEU A 398 1.76 -8.64 18.52
N GLN A 399 2.92 -8.18 18.99
CA GLN A 399 3.22 -8.13 20.42
C GLN A 399 2.31 -7.14 21.15
N GLU A 400 2.10 -5.96 20.57
CA GLU A 400 1.28 -4.88 21.16
C GLU A 400 -0.19 -5.24 21.35
N THR A 401 -0.70 -6.17 20.53
CA THR A 401 -2.11 -6.59 20.53
C THR A 401 -2.33 -7.92 21.25
N THR A 402 -1.37 -8.33 22.08
CA THR A 402 -1.37 -9.65 22.74
C THR A 402 -1.58 -10.79 21.72
N TRP A 403 -0.87 -10.69 20.60
CA TRP A 403 -0.98 -11.60 19.46
C TRP A 403 -2.38 -11.61 18.85
N LEU A 404 -2.89 -10.41 18.56
CA LEU A 404 -4.22 -10.14 17.98
C LEU A 404 -5.40 -10.58 18.86
N SER A 405 -5.23 -10.77 20.17
CA SER A 405 -6.36 -11.10 21.05
C SER A 405 -7.02 -9.90 21.71
N SER A 406 -6.38 -8.73 21.71
CA SER A 406 -6.98 -7.48 22.17
C SER A 406 -6.30 -6.26 21.56
N LEU A 407 -7.03 -5.16 21.44
CA LEU A 407 -6.53 -3.85 21.02
C LEU A 407 -6.61 -2.80 22.14
N HIS A 408 -6.88 -3.17 23.39
CA HIS A 408 -6.94 -2.26 24.53
C HIS A 408 -6.25 -2.90 25.75
N GLU A 409 -5.26 -2.21 26.31
CA GLU A 409 -4.50 -2.65 27.49
C GLU A 409 -5.39 -2.89 28.72
N ASP A 410 -6.43 -2.06 28.90
CA ASP A 410 -7.41 -2.04 30.00
C ASP A 410 -6.80 -2.12 31.42
N ASN A 411 -5.70 -1.39 31.62
CA ASN A 411 -4.90 -1.50 32.83
C ASN A 411 -5.21 -0.39 33.85
N HIS A 412 -6.31 -0.59 34.59
CA HIS A 412 -6.81 0.32 35.63
C HIS A 412 -5.79 0.70 36.73
N ASN A 413 -4.72 -0.09 36.90
CA ASN A 413 -3.72 0.13 37.95
C ASN A 413 -2.60 1.08 37.51
N MET A 414 -2.49 1.40 36.22
CA MET A 414 -1.42 2.27 35.72
C MET A 414 -1.75 3.74 35.96
N TRP A 415 -0.72 4.53 36.29
CA TRP A 415 -0.87 5.96 36.57
C TRP A 415 -1.43 6.74 35.37
N TYR A 416 -1.20 6.26 34.16
CA TYR A 416 -1.69 6.88 32.93
C TYR A 416 -3.13 6.50 32.58
N TYR A 417 -3.74 5.49 33.23
CA TYR A 417 -5.15 5.14 33.00
C TYR A 417 -6.05 6.36 33.28
N PRO A 418 -7.02 6.70 32.39
CA PRO A 418 -7.57 5.89 31.30
C PRO A 418 -6.86 6.04 29.94
N TRP A 419 -5.73 6.74 29.86
CA TRP A 419 -4.96 6.96 28.63
C TRP A 419 -3.96 5.84 28.31
N ASP A 420 -4.35 4.62 28.66
CA ASP A 420 -3.64 3.37 28.40
C ASP A 420 -3.69 2.97 26.92
N GLY A 421 -2.84 2.01 26.54
CA GLY A 421 -2.59 1.69 25.14
C GLY A 421 -3.81 1.18 24.40
N ARG A 422 -4.06 1.73 23.19
CA ARG A 422 -5.07 1.21 22.26
C ARG A 422 -4.57 1.08 20.82
N GLY A 423 -5.17 0.16 20.06
CA GLY A 423 -4.91 -0.06 18.64
C GLY A 423 -3.64 -0.88 18.38
N PHE A 424 -3.26 -0.98 17.10
CA PHE A 424 -2.21 -1.89 16.64
C PHE A 424 -0.78 -1.49 17.01
N LEU A 425 -0.56 -0.27 17.50
CA LEU A 425 0.73 0.16 18.06
C LEU A 425 0.57 0.80 19.45
N GLN A 426 -0.53 0.47 20.17
CA GLN A 426 -0.78 0.89 21.54
C GLN A 426 -0.57 2.40 21.77
N LEU A 427 -1.32 3.23 21.03
CA LEU A 427 -1.31 4.68 21.19
C LEU A 427 -1.63 5.01 22.66
N THR A 428 -0.68 5.66 23.35
CA THR A 428 -0.73 5.86 24.81
C THR A 428 -0.47 7.34 25.14
N HIS A 429 -1.03 7.83 26.24
CA HIS A 429 -1.01 9.24 26.70
C HIS A 429 -1.92 10.19 25.89
N PRO A 430 -2.58 11.16 26.56
CA PRO A 430 -3.58 12.03 25.92
C PRO A 430 -3.02 12.85 24.76
N ASN A 431 -1.76 13.29 24.82
CA ASN A 431 -1.12 14.02 23.73
C ASN A 431 -1.11 13.22 22.42
N ASN A 432 -0.82 11.91 22.48
CA ASN A 432 -0.78 11.09 21.28
C ASN A 432 -2.17 10.87 20.68
N TYR A 433 -3.20 10.69 21.52
CA TYR A 433 -4.59 10.67 21.05
C TYR A 433 -5.00 11.98 20.41
N PHE A 434 -4.71 13.12 21.05
CA PHE A 434 -5.02 14.44 20.51
C PHE A 434 -4.29 14.72 19.19
N ASP A 435 -3.03 14.33 19.06
CA ASP A 435 -2.27 14.49 17.82
C ASP A 435 -2.87 13.65 16.67
N TYR A 436 -3.29 12.42 16.95
CA TYR A 436 -3.96 11.57 15.96
C TYR A 436 -5.28 12.21 15.49
N TRP A 437 -6.13 12.65 16.42
CA TRP A 437 -7.41 13.26 16.06
C TRP A 437 -7.27 14.64 15.40
N ASP A 438 -6.24 15.42 15.77
CA ASP A 438 -5.86 16.65 15.07
C ASP A 438 -5.42 16.35 13.64
N PHE A 439 -4.62 15.30 13.42
CA PHE A 439 -4.24 14.84 12.09
C PHE A 439 -5.47 14.46 11.24
N LYS A 440 -6.48 13.83 11.86
CA LYS A 440 -7.80 13.56 11.25
C LYS A 440 -8.67 14.81 11.07
N GLY A 441 -8.21 15.99 11.46
CA GLY A 441 -8.94 17.26 11.30
C GLY A 441 -10.01 17.51 12.36
N ARG A 442 -9.97 16.80 13.49
CA ARG A 442 -10.96 16.91 14.56
C ARG A 442 -10.58 17.90 15.68
N ARG A 443 -9.45 18.61 15.52
CA ARG A 443 -8.93 19.59 16.50
C ARG A 443 -10.00 20.54 17.07
N ASN A 444 -10.83 21.10 16.19
CA ASN A 444 -11.83 22.12 16.55
C ASN A 444 -13.09 21.54 17.21
N GLN A 445 -13.19 20.22 17.40
CA GLN A 445 -14.33 19.61 18.11
C GLN A 445 -14.20 19.71 19.63
N ILE A 446 -13.04 20.13 20.15
CA ILE A 446 -12.80 20.41 21.57
C ILE A 446 -12.17 21.79 21.72
N SER A 447 -12.43 22.45 22.85
CA SER A 447 -11.81 23.75 23.14
C SER A 447 -10.35 23.59 23.55
N GLN A 448 -9.55 24.66 23.39
CA GLN A 448 -8.18 24.69 23.90
C GLN A 448 -8.15 24.55 25.43
N GLU A 449 -9.18 25.04 26.12
CA GLU A 449 -9.36 24.87 27.56
C GLU A 449 -9.52 23.38 27.94
N THR A 450 -10.45 22.65 27.30
CA THR A 450 -10.60 21.20 27.53
C THR A 450 -9.29 20.45 27.31
N ARG A 451 -8.57 20.78 26.24
CA ARG A 451 -7.25 20.20 25.96
C ARG A 451 -6.27 20.48 27.11
N ASN A 452 -6.12 21.73 27.50
CA ASN A 452 -5.19 22.12 28.56
C ASN A 452 -5.54 21.44 29.89
N THR A 453 -6.82 21.33 30.23
CA THR A 453 -7.29 20.66 31.45
C THR A 453 -6.90 19.19 31.46
N VAL A 454 -7.17 18.44 30.38
CA VAL A 454 -6.81 17.02 30.28
C VAL A 454 -5.30 16.81 30.37
N LEU A 455 -4.52 17.64 29.67
CA LEU A 455 -3.06 17.54 29.68
C LEU A 455 -2.46 17.90 31.04
N HIS A 456 -3.03 18.90 31.72
CA HIS A 456 -2.63 19.27 33.07
C HIS A 456 -2.94 18.16 34.08
N ALA A 457 -4.15 17.60 34.03
CA ALA A 457 -4.54 16.47 34.86
C ALA A 457 -3.60 15.27 34.68
N HIS A 458 -3.22 14.96 33.45
CA HIS A 458 -2.27 13.90 33.14
C HIS A 458 -0.86 14.20 33.68
N ALA A 459 -0.38 15.44 33.55
CA ALA A 459 0.90 15.86 34.13
C ALA A 459 0.90 15.78 35.67
N MET A 460 -0.22 16.11 36.31
CA MET A 460 -0.40 15.94 37.76
C MET A 460 -0.36 14.47 38.18
N ALA A 461 -0.96 13.59 37.38
CA ALA A 461 -0.93 12.14 37.60
C ALA A 461 0.48 11.55 37.44
N ASP A 462 1.27 12.04 36.48
CA ASP A 462 2.68 11.64 36.33
C ASP A 462 3.53 12.12 37.51
N ALA A 463 3.30 13.35 37.99
CA ALA A 463 3.99 13.89 39.16
C ALA A 463 3.60 13.17 40.47
N HIS A 464 2.39 12.61 40.56
CA HIS A 464 1.84 11.96 41.75
C HIS A 464 1.31 10.55 41.45
N ARG A 465 2.17 9.70 40.86
CA ARG A 465 1.77 8.35 40.38
C ARG A 465 0.97 7.50 41.38
N PRO A 466 1.29 7.45 42.69
CA PRO A 466 0.51 6.69 43.66
C PRO A 466 -0.94 7.19 43.84
N GLN A 467 -1.21 8.47 43.57
CA GLN A 467 -2.54 9.09 43.62
C GLN A 467 -3.08 9.44 42.24
N ALA A 468 -2.52 8.90 41.16
CA ALA A 468 -2.82 9.31 39.80
C ALA A 468 -4.32 9.34 39.45
N GLN A 469 -5.10 8.38 39.96
CA GLN A 469 -6.53 8.30 39.70
C GLN A 469 -7.33 9.47 40.30
N GLN A 470 -6.80 10.18 41.30
CA GLN A 470 -7.43 11.41 41.82
C GLN A 470 -7.37 12.57 40.82
N TYR A 471 -6.47 12.50 39.85
CA TYR A 471 -6.27 13.52 38.82
C TYR A 471 -6.74 13.05 37.45
N ASN A 472 -6.50 11.78 37.09
CA ASN A 472 -6.59 11.32 35.72
C ASN A 472 -7.87 10.54 35.39
N ALA A 473 -8.66 10.12 36.37
CA ALA A 473 -9.91 9.40 36.10
C ALA A 473 -10.90 10.26 35.29
N ASP A 474 -11.74 9.62 34.46
CA ASP A 474 -12.68 10.32 33.56
C ASP A 474 -13.62 11.29 34.27
N GLY A 475 -13.96 11.04 35.54
CA GLY A 475 -14.79 11.93 36.34
C GLY A 475 -14.11 13.22 36.83
N VAL A 476 -12.79 13.33 36.68
CA VAL A 476 -11.98 14.43 37.26
C VAL A 476 -10.99 15.06 36.28
N ASN A 477 -10.59 14.35 35.22
CA ASN A 477 -9.56 14.81 34.27
C ASN A 477 -10.05 15.89 33.28
N GLY A 478 -11.34 16.23 33.29
CA GLY A 478 -11.94 17.19 32.38
C GLY A 478 -12.15 16.68 30.96
N ALA A 479 -12.00 15.38 30.70
CA ALA A 479 -12.35 14.77 29.42
C ALA A 479 -13.85 14.89 29.18
N THR A 480 -14.21 15.49 28.06
CA THR A 480 -15.60 15.56 27.60
C THR A 480 -16.02 14.23 26.96
N PRO A 481 -17.32 13.96 26.77
CA PRO A 481 -17.78 12.72 26.13
C PRO A 481 -17.16 12.45 24.76
N ILE A 482 -16.86 13.51 24.00
CA ILE A 482 -16.18 13.39 22.71
C ILE A 482 -14.71 12.97 22.86
N VAL A 483 -14.02 13.44 23.89
CA VAL A 483 -12.64 13.04 24.22
C VAL A 483 -12.59 11.58 24.67
N THR A 484 -13.54 11.16 25.51
CA THR A 484 -13.71 9.75 25.89
C THR A 484 -13.94 8.90 24.65
N ARG A 485 -14.86 9.32 23.76
CA ARG A 485 -15.14 8.62 22.49
C ARG A 485 -13.91 8.51 21.59
N TRP A 486 -13.13 9.58 21.46
CA TRP A 486 -11.89 9.59 20.67
C TRP A 486 -10.88 8.55 21.13
N ARG A 487 -10.72 8.41 22.43
CA ARG A 487 -9.86 7.38 23.02
C ARG A 487 -10.38 5.98 22.71
N ASP A 488 -11.68 5.83 22.91
CA ASP A 488 -12.45 4.61 22.74
C ASP A 488 -12.50 4.09 21.30
N ASP A 489 -12.62 4.97 20.30
CA ASP A 489 -12.64 4.62 18.87
C ASP A 489 -11.30 4.03 18.38
N VAL A 490 -10.21 4.13 19.15
CA VAL A 490 -8.90 3.55 18.80
C VAL A 490 -8.74 2.09 19.33
N GLY A 491 -9.64 1.61 20.19
CA GLY A 491 -9.61 0.25 20.76
C GLY A 491 -10.58 -0.75 20.09
N ASP A 492 -10.75 -1.93 20.71
CA ASP A 492 -11.59 -3.07 20.29
C ASP A 492 -12.94 -3.18 21.02
N ASN A 493 -13.36 -2.16 21.77
CA ASN A 493 -14.57 -2.25 22.60
C ASN A 493 -15.85 -2.36 21.74
N GLY A 494 -16.45 -3.56 21.76
CA GLY A 494 -17.63 -3.95 20.98
C GLY A 494 -18.97 -3.36 21.46
N ALA A 495 -19.01 -2.57 22.53
CA ALA A 495 -20.25 -2.04 23.09
C ALA A 495 -20.84 -0.82 22.33
N PHE A 496 -20.14 -0.30 21.34
CA PHE A 496 -20.59 0.86 20.56
C PHE A 496 -20.36 0.60 19.06
N SER A 497 -21.18 1.17 18.19
CA SER A 497 -21.01 1.10 16.73
C SER A 497 -19.76 1.90 16.28
N ARG A 498 -18.58 1.40 16.62
CA ARG A 498 -17.30 2.12 16.51
C ARG A 498 -16.69 2.01 15.13
N ASP A 499 -15.88 3.02 14.86
CA ASP A 499 -15.07 3.21 13.66
C ASP A 499 -13.99 2.12 13.55
N PRO A 500 -14.17 1.08 12.70
CA PRO A 500 -13.23 -0.03 12.63
C PRO A 500 -11.87 0.35 12.00
N ILE A 501 -11.76 1.55 11.42
CA ILE A 501 -10.53 2.03 10.79
C ILE A 501 -9.56 2.62 11.81
N SER A 502 -10.06 3.28 12.86
CA SER A 502 -9.23 4.06 13.78
C SER A 502 -8.16 3.25 14.54
N PRO A 503 -8.41 1.99 14.95
CA PRO A 503 -7.36 1.17 15.56
C PRO A 503 -6.18 0.90 14.62
N ALA A 504 -6.44 0.73 13.31
CA ALA A 504 -5.41 0.51 12.29
C ALA A 504 -4.80 1.84 11.81
N ASP A 505 -5.62 2.86 11.51
CA ASP A 505 -5.18 4.17 11.01
C ASP A 505 -4.30 4.89 12.03
N SER A 506 -4.58 4.77 13.33
CA SER A 506 -3.71 5.31 14.39
C SER A 506 -2.31 4.68 14.39
N ALA A 507 -2.17 3.39 14.07
CA ALA A 507 -0.87 2.75 13.92
C ALA A 507 -0.12 3.29 12.69
N GLY A 508 -0.80 3.49 11.56
CA GLY A 508 -0.19 4.10 10.38
C GLY A 508 0.18 5.58 10.58
N PHE A 509 -0.63 6.32 11.33
CA PHE A 509 -0.30 7.67 11.81
C PHE A 509 0.96 7.65 12.66
N TYR A 510 1.05 6.76 13.66
CA TYR A 510 2.20 6.68 14.55
C TYR A 510 3.47 6.24 13.80
N TRP A 511 3.34 5.27 12.89
CA TRP A 511 4.39 4.88 11.95
C TRP A 511 5.00 6.08 11.21
N SER A 512 4.14 6.96 10.71
CA SER A 512 4.56 8.14 9.96
C SER A 512 5.12 9.25 10.85
N LYS A 513 4.49 9.49 12.01
CA LYS A 513 4.92 10.48 13.01
C LYS A 513 6.31 10.15 13.56
N MET A 514 6.59 8.87 13.79
CA MET A 514 7.86 8.40 14.35
C MET A 514 8.91 8.04 13.29
N SER A 515 8.64 8.34 12.01
CA SER A 515 9.54 8.06 10.89
C SER A 515 9.99 6.59 10.81
N MET A 516 9.13 5.64 11.21
CA MET A 516 9.49 4.21 11.28
C MET A 516 10.03 3.64 9.97
N ALA A 517 9.51 4.13 8.84
CA ALA A 517 9.96 3.71 7.50
C ALA A 517 11.46 3.93 7.28
N GLN A 518 12.06 4.99 7.84
CA GLN A 518 13.50 5.26 7.72
C GLN A 518 14.35 4.15 8.32
N TYR A 519 13.88 3.54 9.42
CA TYR A 519 14.55 2.43 10.07
C TYR A 519 14.22 1.12 9.35
N ALA A 520 12.95 0.90 8.99
CA ALA A 520 12.49 -0.32 8.35
C ALA A 520 13.16 -0.58 6.98
N ASP A 521 13.45 0.49 6.23
CA ASP A 521 14.03 0.42 4.88
C ASP A 521 15.56 0.23 4.86
N ARG A 522 16.22 0.18 6.04
CA ARG A 522 17.62 -0.22 6.15
C ARG A 522 17.76 -1.72 5.88
N ASP A 523 18.97 -2.15 5.51
CA ASP A 523 19.27 -3.55 5.22
C ASP A 523 18.85 -4.47 6.38
N ILE A 524 18.19 -5.57 6.04
CA ILE A 524 17.89 -6.63 7.00
C ILE A 524 19.14 -7.52 7.12
N ARG A 525 19.71 -7.55 8.31
CA ARG A 525 20.82 -8.46 8.67
C ARG A 525 20.33 -9.34 9.81
N LEU A 526 19.87 -10.54 9.45
CA LEU A 526 19.33 -11.48 10.42
C LEU A 526 20.46 -12.14 11.22
N GLU A 527 20.44 -11.91 12.52
CA GLU A 527 21.29 -12.60 13.49
C GLU A 527 20.46 -13.64 14.23
N ARG A 528 20.78 -14.91 14.02
CA ARG A 528 20.19 -16.03 14.75
C ARG A 528 20.61 -15.95 16.22
N ARG A 529 19.65 -15.95 17.13
CA ARG A 529 19.87 -15.94 18.59
C ARG A 529 19.26 -17.18 19.21
N GLU A 530 20.04 -17.88 20.03
CA GLU A 530 19.57 -18.98 20.86
C GLU A 530 19.31 -18.50 22.27
N VAL A 531 18.22 -18.97 22.87
CA VAL A 531 17.87 -18.72 24.26
C VAL A 531 17.39 -20.00 24.92
N SER A 532 17.75 -20.18 26.19
CA SER A 532 17.18 -21.22 27.03
C SER A 532 15.85 -20.74 27.58
N ALA A 533 14.76 -21.47 27.28
CA ALA A 533 13.41 -21.06 27.65
C ALA A 533 12.62 -22.21 28.31
N THR A 534 11.71 -21.85 29.22
CA THR A 534 10.79 -22.80 29.89
C THR A 534 9.33 -22.44 29.59
N PRO A 535 8.36 -23.33 29.83
CA PRO A 535 6.96 -22.92 29.94
C PRO A 535 6.80 -21.85 31.04
N PRO A 536 5.83 -20.94 30.92
CA PRO A 536 5.53 -19.99 31.99
C PRO A 536 5.15 -20.74 33.29
N PRO A 537 5.46 -20.18 34.48
CA PRO A 537 5.12 -20.81 35.74
C PRO A 537 3.61 -21.03 35.83
N ASN A 538 3.19 -22.24 36.22
CA ASN A 538 1.78 -22.51 36.47
C ASN A 538 1.40 -21.94 37.85
N PRO A 539 0.46 -20.98 37.96
CA PRO A 539 0.05 -20.42 39.24
C PRO A 539 -0.50 -21.47 40.22
N HIS A 540 -1.08 -22.56 39.69
CA HIS A 540 -1.62 -23.67 40.48
C HIS A 540 -0.57 -24.77 40.78
N HIS A 541 0.55 -24.78 40.06
CA HIS A 541 1.67 -25.70 40.24
C HIS A 541 3.01 -24.97 40.08
N PRO A 542 3.40 -24.11 41.03
CA PRO A 542 4.59 -23.25 40.91
C PRO A 542 5.91 -24.04 40.96
N ALA A 543 5.89 -25.29 41.46
CA ALA A 543 7.04 -26.18 41.53
C ALA A 543 7.31 -26.96 40.23
N ASN A 544 6.80 -26.48 39.09
CA ASN A 544 7.00 -27.18 37.82
C ASN A 544 8.47 -27.01 37.38
N ASN A 545 9.30 -28.01 37.68
CA ASN A 545 10.69 -28.12 37.22
C ASN A 545 10.72 -28.45 35.73
N ALA A 546 10.13 -27.59 34.90
CA ALA A 546 10.17 -27.76 33.47
C ALA A 546 11.62 -27.57 32.99
N THR A 547 12.15 -28.60 32.35
CA THR A 547 13.50 -28.57 31.79
C THR A 547 13.57 -27.46 30.72
N PRO A 548 14.54 -26.53 30.83
CA PRO A 548 14.75 -25.53 29.80
C PRO A 548 15.03 -26.18 28.44
N VAL A 549 14.45 -25.61 27.39
CA VAL A 549 14.67 -26.01 26.00
C VAL A 549 15.30 -24.86 25.24
N THR A 550 16.15 -25.17 24.26
CA THR A 550 16.70 -24.16 23.36
C THR A 550 15.60 -23.68 22.41
N LYS A 551 15.43 -22.35 22.33
CA LYS A 551 14.57 -21.66 21.39
C LYS A 551 15.37 -20.65 20.59
N ILE A 552 14.85 -20.32 19.42
CA ILE A 552 15.53 -19.46 18.45
C ILE A 552 14.65 -18.24 18.18
N TYR A 553 15.29 -17.10 18.00
CA TYR A 553 14.67 -15.93 17.37
C TYR A 553 15.71 -15.21 16.50
N TYR A 554 15.25 -14.31 15.64
CA TYR A 554 16.11 -13.57 14.74
C TYR A 554 16.10 -12.09 15.11
N HIS A 555 17.29 -11.56 15.40
CA HIS A 555 17.55 -10.15 15.63
C HIS A 555 17.92 -9.46 14.31
N SER A 556 17.56 -8.18 14.16
CA SER A 556 18.09 -7.32 13.10
C SER A 556 18.09 -5.87 13.58
N GLU A 557 19.15 -5.12 13.28
CA GLU A 557 19.32 -3.73 13.74
C GLU A 557 18.23 -2.80 13.21
N ASN A 558 17.84 -2.97 11.93
CA ASN A 558 16.79 -2.16 11.30
C ASN A 558 15.44 -2.29 12.04
N PHE A 559 15.08 -3.52 12.41
CA PHE A 559 13.89 -3.81 13.18
C PHE A 559 14.01 -3.30 14.61
N ARG A 560 15.18 -3.48 15.24
CA ARG A 560 15.44 -2.98 16.60
C ARG A 560 15.20 -1.48 16.70
N ASP A 561 15.81 -0.71 15.81
CA ASP A 561 15.69 0.76 15.81
C ASP A 561 14.26 1.20 15.49
N ALA A 562 13.57 0.52 14.56
CA ALA A 562 12.17 0.79 14.28
C ALA A 562 11.27 0.53 15.51
N SER A 563 11.48 -0.59 16.21
CA SER A 563 10.77 -0.92 17.46
C SER A 563 11.10 0.06 18.58
N ALA A 564 12.36 0.48 18.71
CA ALA A 564 12.77 1.48 19.68
C ALA A 564 12.11 2.83 19.40
N ALA A 565 11.99 3.25 18.14
CA ALA A 565 11.37 4.52 17.77
C ALA A 565 9.93 4.67 18.28
N VAL A 566 9.19 3.57 18.46
CA VAL A 566 7.81 3.61 18.99
C VAL A 566 7.72 3.35 20.49
N ASN A 567 8.58 2.49 21.03
CA ASN A 567 8.48 2.00 22.40
C ASN A 567 9.41 2.71 23.39
N LEU A 568 10.61 3.11 22.94
CA LEU A 568 11.61 3.81 23.75
C LEU A 568 12.54 4.61 22.83
N PRO A 569 12.15 5.81 22.35
CA PRO A 569 12.91 6.55 21.34
C PRO A 569 14.38 6.80 21.71
N ALA A 570 14.68 6.93 23.00
CA ALA A 570 16.04 7.07 23.52
C ALA A 570 16.94 5.82 23.33
N ALA A 571 16.39 4.69 22.87
CA ALA A 571 17.13 3.46 22.57
C ALA A 571 17.49 3.30 21.08
N VAL A 572 17.00 4.18 20.20
CA VAL A 572 17.34 4.18 18.77
C VAL A 572 18.84 4.44 18.59
N GLY A 573 19.52 3.62 17.77
CA GLY A 573 20.96 3.74 17.54
C GLY A 573 21.84 3.31 18.73
N HIS A 574 21.24 2.81 19.81
CA HIS A 574 21.92 2.34 21.01
C HIS A 574 21.69 0.85 21.22
N PRO A 575 22.36 -0.06 20.48
CA PRO A 575 22.03 -1.49 20.40
C PRO A 575 21.96 -2.20 21.76
N ASN A 576 22.77 -1.75 22.72
CA ASN A 576 22.87 -2.33 24.06
C ASN A 576 21.81 -1.82 25.05
N HIS A 577 20.93 -0.89 24.66
CA HIS A 577 19.85 -0.40 25.52
C HIS A 577 18.66 -1.37 25.43
N PRO A 578 18.36 -2.17 26.49
CA PRO A 578 17.21 -3.08 26.46
C PRO A 578 15.89 -2.30 26.54
N PHE A 579 14.85 -2.85 25.94
CA PHE A 579 13.48 -2.39 26.16
C PHE A 579 12.51 -3.58 26.16
N ASN A 580 11.42 -3.44 26.91
CA ASN A 580 10.51 -4.54 27.21
C ASN A 580 9.88 -5.15 25.95
N GLY A 581 9.86 -6.48 25.91
CA GLY A 581 9.18 -7.25 24.88
C GLY A 581 9.95 -7.33 23.57
N TYR A 582 11.24 -6.98 23.54
CA TYR A 582 12.01 -6.97 22.29
C TYR A 582 12.18 -8.37 21.70
N VAL A 583 12.44 -9.39 22.54
CA VAL A 583 12.55 -10.78 22.07
C VAL A 583 11.23 -11.26 21.45
N ALA A 584 10.11 -10.93 22.09
CA ALA A 584 8.78 -11.25 21.57
C ALA A 584 8.53 -10.60 20.21
N ARG A 585 8.84 -9.30 20.09
CA ARG A 585 8.77 -8.56 18.82
C ARG A 585 9.63 -9.20 17.72
N CYS A 586 10.82 -9.70 18.06
CA CYS A 586 11.67 -10.43 17.10
C CYS A 586 11.00 -11.70 16.57
N VAL A 587 10.24 -12.42 17.42
CA VAL A 587 9.46 -13.57 16.96
C VAL A 587 8.40 -13.16 15.95
N GLY A 588 7.63 -12.12 16.24
CA GLY A 588 6.65 -11.57 15.30
C GLY A 588 7.28 -11.07 14.00
N PHE A 589 8.43 -10.39 14.07
CA PHE A 589 9.16 -9.92 12.90
C PHE A 589 9.64 -11.06 12.01
N GLY A 590 10.28 -12.08 12.58
CA GLY A 590 10.74 -13.25 11.84
C GLY A 590 9.59 -13.99 11.17
N GLN A 591 8.48 -14.18 11.88
CA GLN A 591 7.26 -14.78 11.33
C GLN A 591 6.70 -13.96 10.16
N ALA A 592 6.51 -12.65 10.36
CA ALA A 592 5.96 -11.78 9.32
C ALA A 592 6.89 -11.73 8.09
N LEU A 593 8.20 -11.57 8.28
CA LEU A 593 9.19 -11.55 7.21
C LEU A 593 9.15 -12.83 6.37
N ALA A 594 9.03 -13.99 7.00
CA ALA A 594 8.96 -15.27 6.31
C ALA A 594 7.67 -15.47 5.49
N VAL A 595 6.58 -14.82 5.90
CA VAL A 595 5.29 -14.87 5.18
C VAL A 595 5.26 -13.90 4.00
N VAL A 596 5.83 -12.70 4.18
CA VAL A 596 5.63 -11.57 3.24
C VAL A 596 6.81 -11.38 2.28
N SER A 597 7.90 -12.13 2.45
CA SER A 597 9.12 -11.98 1.67
C SER A 597 9.68 -13.32 1.20
N GLU A 598 10.67 -13.24 0.31
CA GLU A 598 11.50 -14.38 -0.14
C GLU A 598 12.85 -14.40 0.61
N HIS A 599 12.93 -13.80 1.80
CA HIS A 599 14.16 -13.70 2.59
C HIS A 599 14.54 -15.04 3.20
N PHE A 600 15.83 -15.38 3.17
CA PHE A 600 16.36 -16.60 3.79
C PHE A 600 16.84 -16.36 5.22
N PHE A 601 16.72 -17.38 6.06
CA PHE A 601 17.08 -17.37 7.47
C PHE A 601 18.31 -18.25 7.71
N PRO A 602 19.41 -17.73 8.29
CA PRO A 602 20.56 -18.57 8.58
C PRO A 602 20.24 -19.55 9.72
N ASP A 603 20.72 -20.79 9.61
CA ASP A 603 20.72 -21.78 10.70
C ASP A 603 22.01 -21.70 11.54
N ALA A 604 22.22 -22.65 12.45
CA ALA A 604 23.41 -22.71 13.32
C ALA A 604 24.73 -22.94 12.55
N HIS A 605 24.67 -23.41 11.30
CA HIS A 605 25.81 -23.71 10.44
C HIS A 605 25.96 -22.69 9.29
N GLY A 606 25.10 -21.67 9.23
CA GLY A 606 25.06 -20.67 8.17
C GLY A 606 24.34 -21.13 6.90
N ALA A 607 23.67 -22.28 6.90
CA ALA A 607 22.80 -22.68 5.81
C ALA A 607 21.54 -21.81 5.79
N LEU A 608 21.04 -21.54 4.58
CA LEU A 608 19.91 -20.64 4.35
C LEU A 608 18.59 -21.41 4.30
N LEU A 609 17.71 -21.14 5.25
CA LEU A 609 16.38 -21.72 5.37
C LEU A 609 15.32 -20.79 4.74
N VAL A 610 14.27 -21.38 4.16
CA VAL A 610 13.11 -20.63 3.63
C VAL A 610 12.15 -20.14 4.74
N PHE A 611 12.37 -20.58 5.98
CA PHE A 611 11.55 -20.21 7.14
C PHE A 611 12.45 -20.16 8.38
N PRO A 612 12.14 -19.33 9.41
CA PRO A 612 12.94 -19.25 10.62
C PRO A 612 13.20 -20.61 11.27
N ASP A 613 14.44 -20.85 11.67
CA ASP A 613 14.86 -22.09 12.33
C ASP A 613 14.01 -22.37 13.59
N GLY A 614 13.48 -23.60 13.69
CA GLY A 614 12.59 -24.03 14.77
C GLY A 614 11.15 -23.51 14.72
N TYR A 615 10.76 -22.71 13.72
CA TYR A 615 9.39 -22.22 13.59
C TYR A 615 8.53 -23.17 12.76
N GLN A 616 7.23 -23.18 13.04
CA GLN A 616 6.24 -23.91 12.25
C GLN A 616 5.34 -22.90 11.50
N PRO A 617 5.27 -22.97 10.15
CA PRO A 617 4.33 -22.14 9.40
C PRO A 617 2.90 -22.39 9.85
N ARG A 618 2.12 -21.32 10.04
CA ARG A 618 0.67 -21.45 10.26
C ARG A 618 -0.01 -21.61 8.92
N ARG A 619 -0.45 -22.82 8.58
CA ARG A 619 -1.04 -23.13 7.26
C ARG A 619 -2.56 -23.22 7.25
N ASP A 620 -3.22 -23.34 8.42
CA ASP A 620 -4.68 -23.40 8.56
C ASP A 620 -5.19 -22.62 9.79
#